data_AF-R6DZH6-F1
#
_entry.id   AF-R6DZH6-F1
#
_cell.length_a   1.000
_cell.length_b   1.000
_cell.length_c   1.000
_cell.angle_alpha   90.00
_cell.angle_beta   90.00
_cell.angle_gamma   90.00
#
_symmetry.space_group_name_H-M   'P 1'
#
loop_
_entity.id
_entity.type
_entity.pdbx_description
1 polymer ?
#
loop_
_entity_poly.entity_id
_entity_poly.type
_entity_poly.pdbx_seq_one_letter_code
_entity_poly.pdbx_strand_id
1 'polypeptide(L)'
;MNLMRNTKRGSYIVEAALSMPVLILCITAIALIINIIAICENIGFSSAEQMHKICSSAYIAETGEFSHGIAVQKAVASDNPKLRSFTVTGFRYRYTKQGVDDLIGLQTKSSFTVANPIGINGNIIFTQRILARAFTGKLENAEPLAVGEFQKNGESVPVVVFPRYGIRFHAASCRYAKQKYGEQEYKIEMEREDAKAKGYTPCLVCGGGKEGQ
;
A
#
# COMPACT_ATOMS: atom_id res chain seq x y z
N MET A 1 -21.76 -65.08 10.20
CA MET A 1 -21.65 -63.61 10.35
C MET A 1 -22.26 -62.96 9.12
N ASN A 2 -23.58 -62.73 9.12
CA ASN A 2 -24.29 -62.16 7.97
C ASN A 2 -24.42 -60.64 8.17
N LEU A 3 -23.64 -59.87 7.42
CA LEU A 3 -23.86 -58.43 7.25
C LEU A 3 -25.17 -58.25 6.46
N MET A 4 -26.26 -57.90 7.16
CA MET A 4 -27.47 -57.39 6.51
C MET A 4 -27.08 -56.12 5.75
N ARG A 5 -26.90 -56.23 4.43
CA ARG A 5 -26.84 -55.05 3.56
C ARG A 5 -28.22 -54.39 3.59
N ASN A 6 -28.29 -53.17 4.10
CA ASN A 6 -29.49 -52.35 4.06
C ASN A 6 -29.84 -52.06 2.59
N THR A 7 -30.90 -52.69 2.07
CA THR A 7 -31.34 -52.61 0.67
C THR A 7 -32.37 -51.52 0.41
N LYS A 8 -32.69 -50.68 1.41
CA LYS A 8 -33.62 -49.56 1.24
C LYS A 8 -32.94 -48.44 0.44
N ARG A 9 -33.13 -48.44 -0.88
CA ARG A 9 -32.82 -47.29 -1.74
C ARG A 9 -33.98 -46.29 -1.63
N GLY A 10 -33.70 -45.08 -1.15
CA GLY A 10 -34.67 -43.99 -1.16
C GLY A 10 -35.09 -43.63 -2.58
N SER A 11 -36.26 -43.01 -2.73
CA SER A 11 -36.70 -42.49 -4.03
C SER A 11 -35.90 -41.22 -4.35
N TYR A 12 -35.12 -41.27 -5.43
CA TYR A 12 -34.32 -40.12 -5.89
C TYR A 12 -35.18 -38.88 -6.16
N ILE A 13 -36.46 -39.06 -6.52
CA ILE A 13 -37.41 -37.97 -6.74
C ILE A 13 -37.72 -37.25 -5.42
N VAL A 14 -37.89 -38.00 -4.34
CA VAL A 14 -38.20 -37.43 -3.00
C VAL A 14 -36.97 -36.73 -2.45
N GLU A 15 -35.80 -37.33 -2.58
CA GLU A 15 -34.53 -36.71 -2.18
C GLU A 15 -34.25 -35.43 -2.98
N ALA A 16 -34.47 -35.44 -4.29
CA ALA A 16 -34.35 -34.25 -5.14
C ALA A 16 -35.40 -33.17 -4.80
N ALA A 17 -36.65 -33.55 -4.55
CA ALA A 17 -37.72 -32.62 -4.19
C ALA A 17 -37.45 -31.88 -2.87
N LEU A 18 -36.73 -32.51 -1.93
CA LEU A 18 -36.33 -31.89 -0.68
C LEU A 18 -35.05 -31.06 -0.82
N SER A 19 -34.06 -31.52 -1.60
CA SER A 19 -32.74 -30.89 -1.70
C SER A 19 -32.66 -29.74 -2.72
N MET A 20 -33.36 -29.83 -3.84
CA MET A 20 -33.29 -28.83 -4.91
C MET A 20 -33.77 -27.43 -4.50
N PRO A 21 -34.90 -27.27 -3.77
CA PRO A 21 -35.33 -25.95 -3.31
C PRO A 21 -34.30 -25.30 -2.39
N VAL A 22 -33.69 -26.08 -1.50
CA VAL A 22 -32.64 -25.60 -0.59
C VAL A 22 -31.42 -25.14 -1.38
N LEU A 23 -31.00 -25.92 -2.38
CA LEU A 23 -29.88 -25.55 -3.25
C LEU A 23 -30.15 -24.24 -4.01
N ILE A 24 -31.35 -24.08 -4.56
CA ILE A 24 -31.77 -22.86 -5.27
C ILE A 24 -31.75 -21.65 -4.33
N LEU A 25 -32.25 -21.79 -3.10
CA LEU A 25 -32.19 -20.73 -2.09
C LEU A 25 -30.74 -20.35 -1.74
N CYS A 26 -29.84 -21.33 -1.61
CA CYS A 26 -28.42 -21.06 -1.36
C CYS A 26 -27.76 -20.30 -2.52
N ILE A 27 -27.98 -20.73 -3.77
CA ILE A 27 -27.39 -20.09 -4.95
C ILE A 27 -27.93 -18.65 -5.11
N THR A 28 -29.23 -18.45 -4.92
CA THR A 28 -29.84 -17.10 -4.98
C THR A 28 -29.34 -16.20 -3.86
N ALA A 29 -29.14 -16.72 -2.64
CA ALA A 29 -28.54 -15.97 -1.54
C ALA A 29 -27.10 -15.55 -1.85
N ILE A 30 -26.29 -16.43 -2.41
CA ILE A 30 -24.90 -16.11 -2.81
C ILE A 30 -24.89 -15.02 -3.89
N ALA A 31 -25.74 -15.14 -4.92
CA ALA A 31 -25.84 -14.14 -5.98
C ALA A 31 -26.21 -12.74 -5.42
N LEU A 32 -27.08 -12.68 -4.41
CA LEU A 32 -27.43 -11.43 -3.73
C LEU A 32 -26.26 -10.84 -2.96
N ILE A 33 -25.54 -11.67 -2.21
CA ILE A 33 -24.36 -11.24 -1.46
C ILE A 33 -23.31 -10.66 -2.41
N ILE A 34 -23.06 -11.32 -3.55
CA ILE A 34 -22.13 -10.82 -4.58
C ILE A 34 -22.55 -9.44 -5.07
N ASN A 35 -23.84 -9.23 -5.35
CA ASN A 35 -24.34 -7.94 -5.80
C ASN A 35 -24.20 -6.85 -4.73
N ILE A 36 -24.50 -7.17 -3.46
CA ILE A 36 -24.29 -6.24 -2.33
C ILE A 36 -22.81 -5.86 -2.23
N ILE A 37 -21.90 -6.83 -2.29
CA ILE A 37 -20.46 -6.60 -2.22
C ILE A 37 -20.00 -5.73 -3.39
N ALA A 38 -20.48 -5.98 -4.61
CA ALA A 38 -20.13 -5.18 -5.78
C ALA A 38 -20.52 -3.70 -5.61
N ILE A 39 -21.68 -3.42 -5.03
CA ILE A 39 -22.12 -2.04 -4.73
C ILE A 39 -21.22 -1.43 -3.64
N CYS A 40 -20.96 -2.15 -2.55
CA CYS A 40 -20.08 -1.69 -1.48
C CYS A 40 -18.66 -1.38 -2.00
N GLU A 41 -18.10 -2.25 -2.85
CA GLU A 41 -16.79 -2.07 -3.45
C GLU A 41 -16.75 -0.84 -4.36
N ASN A 42 -17.79 -0.61 -5.15
CA ASN A 42 -17.86 0.58 -6.02
C ASN A 42 -17.90 1.88 -5.20
N ILE A 43 -18.66 1.91 -4.11
CA ILE A 43 -18.67 3.04 -3.16
C ILE A 43 -17.28 3.22 -2.53
N GLY A 44 -16.67 2.10 -2.13
CA GLY A 44 -15.33 2.02 -1.58
C GLY A 44 -14.30 2.65 -2.50
N PHE A 45 -14.31 2.22 -3.76
CA PHE A 45 -13.43 2.67 -4.82
C PHE A 45 -13.58 4.17 -5.09
N SER A 46 -14.81 4.66 -5.35
CA SER A 46 -15.04 6.09 -5.57
C SER A 46 -14.59 6.94 -4.37
N SER A 47 -14.85 6.47 -3.15
CA SER A 47 -14.43 7.18 -1.93
C SER A 47 -12.91 7.20 -1.77
N ALA A 48 -12.23 6.09 -2.07
CA ALA A 48 -10.77 5.97 -2.00
C ALA A 48 -10.08 6.82 -3.07
N GLU A 49 -10.63 6.89 -4.28
CA GLU A 49 -10.13 7.74 -5.36
C GLU A 49 -10.18 9.23 -4.97
N GLN A 50 -11.28 9.69 -4.38
CA GLN A 50 -11.37 11.05 -3.86
C GLN A 50 -10.38 11.30 -2.72
N MET A 51 -10.26 10.33 -1.80
CA MET A 51 -9.27 10.41 -0.73
C MET A 51 -7.85 10.52 -1.28
N HIS A 52 -7.51 9.74 -2.32
CA HIS A 52 -6.20 9.77 -2.96
C HIS A 52 -5.88 11.15 -3.53
N LYS A 53 -6.83 11.79 -4.22
CA LYS A 53 -6.70 13.17 -4.73
C LYS A 53 -6.48 14.21 -3.63
N ILE A 54 -7.19 14.07 -2.51
CA ILE A 54 -7.02 14.95 -1.35
C ILE A 54 -5.63 14.75 -0.74
N CYS A 55 -5.21 13.50 -0.55
CA CYS A 55 -3.89 13.20 -0.01
C CYS A 55 -2.77 13.73 -0.90
N SER A 56 -2.87 13.56 -2.22
CA SER A 56 -1.82 13.97 -3.16
C SER A 56 -1.73 15.49 -3.33
N SER A 57 -2.83 16.23 -3.18
CA SER A 57 -2.85 17.70 -3.30
C SER A 57 -2.54 18.44 -1.99
N ALA A 58 -2.40 17.71 -0.88
CA ALA A 58 -2.23 18.30 0.45
C ALA A 58 -0.96 19.14 0.65
N TYR A 59 0.07 18.97 -0.19
CA TYR A 59 1.28 19.80 -0.16
C TYR A 59 1.11 21.18 -0.80
N ILE A 60 0.09 21.36 -1.67
CA ILE A 60 -0.08 22.59 -2.47
C ILE A 60 -0.92 23.62 -1.73
N ALA A 61 -2.03 23.19 -1.11
CA ALA A 61 -3.02 24.09 -0.57
C ALA A 61 -3.53 23.64 0.80
N GLU A 62 -3.64 24.60 1.73
CA GLU A 62 -4.41 24.45 2.96
C GLU A 62 -5.90 24.60 2.64
N THR A 63 -6.49 23.60 2.00
CA THR A 63 -7.93 23.50 1.83
C THR A 63 -8.57 22.99 3.12
N GLY A 64 -9.67 23.63 3.54
CA GLY A 64 -10.35 23.30 4.81
C GLY A 64 -11.08 21.95 4.80
N GLU A 65 -11.42 21.45 5.99
CA GLU A 65 -12.15 20.18 6.18
C GLU A 65 -13.49 20.13 5.44
N PHE A 66 -14.24 21.25 5.48
CA PHE A 66 -15.60 21.32 4.98
C PHE A 66 -15.69 21.18 3.44
N SER A 67 -14.76 21.81 2.71
CA SER A 67 -14.75 21.77 1.24
C SER A 67 -14.50 20.37 0.69
N HIS A 68 -13.61 19.62 1.34
CA HIS A 68 -13.28 18.25 0.94
C HIS A 68 -14.44 17.28 1.19
N GLY A 69 -15.12 17.39 2.33
CA GLY A 69 -16.28 16.54 2.64
C GLY A 69 -17.40 16.68 1.60
N ILE A 70 -17.70 17.91 1.18
CA ILE A 70 -18.72 18.18 0.14
C ILE A 70 -18.27 17.65 -1.22
N ALA A 71 -17.00 17.86 -1.59
CA ALA A 71 -16.46 17.38 -2.86
C ALA A 71 -16.55 15.85 -2.97
N VAL A 72 -16.16 15.13 -1.91
CA VAL A 72 -16.30 13.67 -1.82
C VAL A 72 -17.75 13.25 -1.97
N GLN A 73 -18.67 13.91 -1.23
CA GLN A 73 -20.08 13.55 -1.28
C GLN A 73 -20.68 13.73 -2.68
N LYS A 74 -20.35 14.83 -3.37
CA LYS A 74 -20.81 15.11 -4.73
C LYS A 74 -20.26 14.11 -5.74
N ALA A 75 -18.96 13.81 -5.67
CA ALA A 75 -18.31 12.90 -6.62
C ALA A 75 -18.80 11.46 -6.46
N VAL A 76 -18.91 10.95 -5.23
CA VAL A 76 -19.38 9.57 -5.01
C VAL A 76 -20.85 9.43 -5.42
N ALA A 77 -21.68 10.45 -5.18
CA ALA A 77 -23.07 10.46 -5.63
C ALA A 77 -23.20 10.48 -7.16
N SER A 78 -22.33 11.21 -7.88
CA SER A 78 -22.34 11.20 -9.35
C SER A 78 -21.89 9.87 -9.94
N ASP A 79 -20.90 9.22 -9.33
CA ASP A 79 -20.35 7.95 -9.82
C ASP A 79 -21.28 6.75 -9.55
N ASN A 80 -22.23 6.92 -8.62
CA ASN A 80 -23.08 5.84 -8.13
C ASN A 80 -24.58 6.20 -8.19
N PRO A 81 -25.18 6.29 -9.39
CA PRO A 81 -26.58 6.73 -9.55
C PRO A 81 -27.62 5.78 -8.93
N LYS A 82 -27.22 4.54 -8.60
CA LYS A 82 -28.09 3.55 -7.94
C LYS A 82 -28.22 3.76 -6.43
N LEU A 83 -27.44 4.67 -5.84
CA LEU A 83 -27.53 4.96 -4.41
C LEU A 83 -28.77 5.80 -4.12
N ARG A 84 -29.49 5.44 -3.05
CA ARG A 84 -30.57 6.27 -2.53
C ARG A 84 -30.03 7.45 -1.74
N SER A 85 -28.96 7.22 -0.98
CA SER A 85 -28.25 8.28 -0.27
C SER A 85 -26.79 7.93 -0.05
N PHE A 86 -25.97 8.97 -0.05
CA PHE A 86 -24.57 8.94 0.38
C PHE A 86 -24.29 10.20 1.20
N THR A 87 -23.76 10.03 2.41
CA THR A 87 -23.50 11.12 3.34
C THR A 87 -22.13 10.95 3.99
N VAL A 88 -21.36 12.04 3.99
CA VAL A 88 -20.14 12.14 4.79
C VAL A 88 -20.54 12.49 6.21
N THR A 89 -20.39 11.53 7.13
CA THR A 89 -20.74 11.68 8.56
C THR A 89 -19.60 12.25 9.39
N GLY A 90 -18.37 12.17 8.88
CA GLY A 90 -17.20 12.75 9.52
C GLY A 90 -16.07 12.88 8.53
N PHE A 91 -15.43 14.04 8.52
CA PHE A 91 -14.21 14.30 7.77
C PHE A 91 -13.24 15.02 8.69
N ARG A 92 -11.98 14.58 8.71
CA ARG A 92 -10.90 15.21 9.47
C ARG A 92 -9.71 15.38 8.56
N TYR A 93 -9.15 16.58 8.53
CA TYR A 93 -8.04 16.92 7.65
C TYR A 93 -6.78 17.20 8.45
N ARG A 94 -5.67 16.59 8.04
CA ARG A 94 -4.32 16.78 8.61
C ARG A 94 -4.29 16.83 10.14
N TYR A 95 -4.89 15.84 10.79
CA TYR A 95 -4.89 15.73 12.24
C TYR A 95 -3.80 14.76 12.72
N THR A 96 -3.37 14.93 13.97
CA THR A 96 -2.42 14.03 14.62
C THR A 96 -3.15 13.02 15.51
N LYS A 97 -2.74 11.76 15.44
CA LYS A 97 -3.24 10.72 16.38
C LYS A 97 -2.14 9.72 16.67
N GLN A 98 -1.92 9.43 17.96
CA GLN A 98 -0.93 8.43 18.42
C GLN A 98 0.48 8.66 17.85
N GLY A 99 0.91 9.93 17.74
CA GLY A 99 2.22 10.30 17.22
C GLY A 99 2.37 10.19 15.69
N VAL A 100 1.27 9.95 14.96
CA VAL A 100 1.25 10.01 13.49
C VAL A 100 0.59 11.31 13.06
N ASP A 101 1.37 12.16 12.41
CA ASP A 101 0.93 13.45 11.88
C ASP A 101 0.37 13.35 10.45
N ASP A 102 -0.34 14.41 10.04
CA ASP A 102 -0.91 14.58 8.71
C ASP A 102 -1.92 13.50 8.31
N LEU A 103 -2.71 12.99 9.26
CA LEU A 103 -3.76 12.02 8.97
C LEU A 103 -4.98 12.69 8.33
N ILE A 104 -5.59 12.00 7.37
CA ILE A 104 -6.88 12.36 6.78
C ILE A 104 -7.86 11.22 7.03
N GLY A 105 -9.00 11.54 7.62
CA GLY A 105 -10.03 10.58 8.00
C GLY A 105 -11.34 10.89 7.32
N LEU A 106 -11.95 9.89 6.70
CA LEU A 106 -13.26 9.98 6.07
C LEU A 106 -14.17 8.91 6.65
N GLN A 107 -15.37 9.30 7.06
CA GLN A 107 -16.43 8.40 7.50
C GLN A 107 -17.69 8.67 6.72
N THR A 108 -18.20 7.65 6.05
CA THR A 108 -19.35 7.75 5.17
C THR A 108 -20.43 6.77 5.58
N LYS A 109 -21.67 7.13 5.26
CA LYS A 109 -22.85 6.28 5.40
C LYS A 109 -23.64 6.35 4.10
N SER A 110 -23.98 5.20 3.55
CA SER A 110 -24.79 5.07 2.35
C SER A 110 -25.98 4.15 2.58
N SER A 111 -27.04 4.38 1.81
CA SER A 111 -28.20 3.48 1.75
C SER A 111 -28.55 3.15 0.31
N PHE A 112 -28.84 1.88 0.06
CA PHE A 112 -29.24 1.40 -1.25
C PHE A 112 -30.14 0.16 -1.12
N THR A 113 -30.93 -0.06 -2.16
CA THR A 113 -31.86 -1.19 -2.24
C THR A 113 -31.30 -2.24 -3.18
N VAL A 114 -31.29 -3.50 -2.74
CA VAL A 114 -30.94 -4.64 -3.59
C VAL A 114 -32.18 -5.51 -3.81
N ALA A 115 -32.53 -5.71 -5.08
CA ALA A 115 -33.61 -6.59 -5.46
C ALA A 115 -33.17 -8.06 -5.31
N ASN A 116 -33.99 -8.85 -4.63
CA ASN A 116 -33.85 -10.31 -4.54
C ASN A 116 -34.60 -10.98 -5.70
N PRO A 117 -34.08 -12.08 -6.28
CA PRO A 117 -34.84 -13.02 -7.13
C PRO A 117 -36.25 -13.38 -6.62
N ILE A 118 -36.48 -13.34 -5.30
CA ILE A 118 -37.76 -13.65 -4.65
C ILE A 118 -38.68 -12.40 -4.54
N GLY A 119 -38.26 -11.25 -5.07
CA GLY A 119 -39.05 -10.01 -5.09
C GLY A 119 -39.01 -9.20 -3.78
N ILE A 120 -38.21 -9.62 -2.80
CA ILE A 120 -38.03 -8.89 -1.54
C ILE A 120 -36.86 -7.93 -1.67
N ASN A 121 -37.15 -6.63 -1.66
CA ASN A 121 -36.14 -5.59 -1.72
C ASN A 121 -35.47 -5.41 -0.36
N GLY A 122 -34.19 -5.75 -0.26
CA GLY A 122 -33.38 -5.51 0.94
C GLY A 122 -32.86 -4.08 0.98
N ASN A 123 -33.14 -3.34 2.04
CA ASN A 123 -32.52 -2.04 2.30
C ASN A 123 -31.21 -2.26 3.06
N ILE A 124 -30.09 -1.89 2.43
CA ILE A 124 -28.76 -2.07 2.99
C ILE A 124 -28.24 -0.70 3.44
N ILE A 125 -27.73 -0.67 4.68
CA ILE A 125 -26.99 0.46 5.21
C ILE A 125 -25.52 0.06 5.21
N PHE A 126 -24.70 0.81 4.49
CA PHE A 126 -23.26 0.60 4.43
C PHE A 126 -22.54 1.77 5.09
N THR A 127 -21.64 1.46 6.02
CA THR A 127 -20.82 2.44 6.73
C THR A 127 -19.36 2.15 6.46
N GLN A 128 -18.62 3.16 6.06
CA GLN A 128 -17.20 3.01 5.71
C GLN A 128 -16.36 4.06 6.42
N ARG A 129 -15.13 3.66 6.77
CA ARG A 129 -14.11 4.53 7.34
C ARG A 129 -12.83 4.35 6.54
N ILE A 130 -12.33 5.43 5.93
CA ILE A 130 -11.00 5.47 5.31
C ILE A 130 -10.10 6.33 6.17
N LEU A 131 -8.91 5.81 6.45
CA LEU A 131 -7.81 6.55 7.06
C LEU A 131 -6.65 6.55 6.09
N ALA A 132 -6.13 7.74 5.80
CA ALA A 132 -4.97 7.92 4.94
C ALA A 132 -4.03 8.94 5.58
N ARG A 133 -2.82 9.05 5.03
CA ARG A 133 -1.86 10.10 5.38
C ARG A 133 -1.70 11.05 4.21
N ALA A 134 -1.74 12.34 4.49
CA ALA A 134 -1.55 13.38 3.51
C ALA A 134 -0.11 13.36 2.97
N PHE A 135 0.07 13.68 1.70
CA PHE A 135 1.38 13.91 1.11
C PHE A 135 1.74 15.38 1.33
N THR A 136 2.44 15.66 2.44
CA THR A 136 2.87 17.01 2.84
C THR A 136 4.36 17.26 2.60
N GLY A 137 5.09 16.23 2.16
CA GLY A 137 6.54 16.26 2.05
C GLY A 137 7.22 16.28 3.42
N LYS A 138 8.55 16.30 3.41
CA LYS A 138 9.37 16.61 4.58
C LYS A 138 10.00 17.96 4.30
N LEU A 139 9.72 18.96 5.14
CA LEU A 139 10.52 20.18 5.16
C LEU A 139 11.89 19.80 5.69
N GLU A 140 12.82 19.50 4.80
CA GLU A 140 14.24 19.53 5.11
C GLU A 140 14.58 21.00 5.34
N ASN A 141 14.62 21.43 6.60
CA ASN A 141 15.22 22.72 7.00
C ASN A 141 16.74 22.66 6.87
N ALA A 142 17.24 22.10 5.77
CA ALA A 142 18.65 22.07 5.43
C ALA A 142 18.90 23.19 4.44
N GLU A 143 19.93 24.00 4.68
CA GLU A 143 20.37 24.96 3.69
C GLU A 143 20.79 24.20 2.42
N PRO A 144 20.40 24.67 1.21
CA PRO A 144 20.92 24.11 -0.02
C PRO A 144 22.45 24.14 0.03
N LEU A 145 23.09 23.01 -0.23
CA LEU A 145 24.54 22.97 -0.38
C LEU A 145 24.96 24.02 -1.42
N ALA A 146 26.03 24.77 -1.14
CA ALA A 146 26.55 25.74 -2.10
C ALA A 146 27.04 25.00 -3.37
N VAL A 147 26.93 25.61 -4.55
CA VAL A 147 27.35 25.00 -5.83
C VAL A 147 28.79 24.46 -5.78
N GLY A 148 29.69 25.15 -5.07
CA GLY A 148 31.07 24.70 -4.88
C GLY A 148 31.22 23.47 -3.99
N GLU A 149 30.28 23.21 -3.08
CA GLU A 149 30.26 22.00 -2.23
C GLU A 149 29.88 20.75 -3.04
N PHE A 150 29.14 20.89 -4.14
CA PHE A 150 28.89 19.77 -5.07
C PHE A 150 30.14 19.37 -5.87
N GLN A 151 31.12 20.26 -5.98
CA GLN A 151 32.39 20.01 -6.66
C GLN A 151 33.51 19.59 -5.70
N LYS A 152 33.31 19.80 -4.39
CA LYS A 152 34.17 19.25 -3.36
C LYS A 152 33.71 17.82 -3.09
N ASN A 153 34.41 16.83 -3.61
CA ASN A 153 34.52 15.58 -2.87
C ASN A 153 35.03 16.01 -1.48
N GLY A 154 34.25 15.82 -0.42
CA GLY A 154 34.61 16.30 0.93
C GLY A 154 35.91 15.67 1.45
N GLU A 155 35.98 15.28 2.73
CA GLU A 155 37.10 14.45 3.20
C GLU A 155 37.06 13.00 2.67
N SER A 156 36.15 12.71 1.73
CA SER A 156 36.04 11.39 1.14
C SER A 156 37.21 11.14 0.20
N VAL A 157 37.81 9.97 0.37
CA VAL A 157 38.90 9.48 -0.47
C VAL A 157 38.36 8.44 -1.45
N PRO A 158 38.90 8.37 -2.68
CA PRO A 158 38.52 7.34 -3.62
C PRO A 158 38.94 5.96 -3.09
N VAL A 159 38.01 5.02 -3.11
CA VAL A 159 38.19 3.62 -2.69
C VAL A 159 37.79 2.67 -3.82
N VAL A 160 38.36 1.48 -3.78
CA VAL A 160 38.10 0.41 -4.74
C VAL A 160 37.17 -0.62 -4.10
N VAL A 161 36.10 -0.97 -4.79
CA VAL A 161 35.23 -2.11 -4.44
C VAL A 161 35.34 -3.21 -5.48
N PHE A 162 35.13 -4.45 -5.02
CA PHE A 162 35.06 -5.66 -5.85
C PHE A 162 33.68 -6.30 -5.71
N PRO A 163 32.65 -5.80 -6.43
CA PRO A 163 31.24 -6.16 -6.18
C PRO A 163 30.95 -7.67 -6.31
N ARG A 164 31.74 -8.39 -7.12
CA ARG A 164 31.58 -9.84 -7.33
C ARG A 164 32.11 -10.70 -6.18
N TYR A 165 33.02 -10.18 -5.37
CA TYR A 165 33.84 -10.98 -4.45
C TYR A 165 33.76 -10.54 -2.99
N GLY A 166 33.02 -9.47 -2.69
CA GLY A 166 32.71 -9.13 -1.31
C GLY A 166 32.09 -7.76 -1.09
N ILE A 167 31.72 -7.53 0.17
CA ILE A 167 31.13 -6.28 0.67
C ILE A 167 32.18 -5.30 1.18
N ARG A 168 33.46 -5.48 0.83
CA ARG A 168 34.55 -4.69 1.40
C ARG A 168 35.15 -3.71 0.40
N PHE A 169 35.35 -2.47 0.84
CA PHE A 169 36.08 -1.46 0.08
C PHE A 169 37.54 -1.34 0.55
N HIS A 170 38.42 -1.05 -0.39
CA HIS A 170 39.87 -1.10 -0.24
C HIS A 170 40.51 0.23 -0.66
N ALA A 171 41.66 0.55 -0.09
CA ALA A 171 42.54 1.59 -0.63
C ALA A 171 43.15 1.10 -1.96
N ALA A 172 43.46 2.01 -2.89
CA ALA A 172 44.16 1.67 -4.14
C ALA A 172 45.51 0.99 -3.89
N SER A 173 46.16 1.27 -2.76
CA SER A 173 47.44 0.68 -2.33
C SER A 173 47.30 -0.63 -1.54
N CYS A 174 46.10 -1.20 -1.38
CA CYS A 174 45.90 -2.39 -0.56
C CYS A 174 46.65 -3.61 -1.10
N ARG A 175 47.68 -4.07 -0.35
CA ARG A 175 48.47 -5.26 -0.70
C ARG A 175 47.62 -6.52 -0.82
N TYR A 176 46.67 -6.71 0.08
CA TYR A 176 45.75 -7.87 0.05
C TYR A 176 44.89 -7.89 -1.21
N ALA A 177 44.37 -6.73 -1.62
CA ALA A 177 43.56 -6.64 -2.83
C ALA A 177 44.39 -6.91 -4.08
N LYS A 178 45.59 -6.32 -4.20
CA LYS A 178 46.50 -6.54 -5.33
C LYS A 178 46.92 -7.99 -5.49
N GLN A 179 47.23 -8.67 -4.38
CA GLN A 179 47.67 -10.07 -4.40
C GLN A 179 46.54 -11.05 -4.71
N LYS A 180 45.31 -10.77 -4.26
CA LYS A 180 44.18 -11.68 -4.37
C LYS A 180 43.37 -11.53 -5.66
N TYR A 181 43.22 -10.29 -6.15
CA TYR A 181 42.34 -9.95 -7.27
C TYR A 181 43.10 -9.47 -8.53
N GLY A 182 44.42 -9.31 -8.47
CA GLY A 182 45.26 -8.98 -9.64
C GLY A 182 44.90 -7.66 -10.36
N GLU A 183 45.53 -7.41 -11.51
CA GLU A 183 45.29 -6.20 -12.33
C GLU A 183 44.14 -6.33 -13.35
N GLN A 184 43.68 -7.55 -13.63
CA GLN A 184 42.72 -7.84 -14.71
C GLN A 184 41.27 -8.05 -14.25
N GLU A 185 40.95 -7.81 -12.98
CA GLU A 185 39.62 -8.04 -12.44
C GLU A 185 38.71 -6.79 -12.45
N TYR A 186 37.40 -7.04 -12.53
CA TYR A 186 36.36 -6.00 -12.50
C TYR A 186 36.33 -5.29 -11.14
N LYS A 187 36.90 -4.09 -11.11
CA LYS A 187 36.91 -3.17 -9.97
C LYS A 187 36.10 -1.92 -10.29
N ILE A 188 35.44 -1.35 -9.28
CA ILE A 188 34.78 -0.05 -9.38
C ILE A 188 35.44 0.90 -8.39
N GLU A 189 35.82 2.07 -8.86
CA GLU A 189 36.30 3.18 -8.02
C GLU A 189 35.11 4.07 -7.67
N MET A 190 34.97 4.40 -6.39
CA MET A 190 33.94 5.30 -5.87
C MET A 190 34.41 5.97 -4.59
N GLU A 191 33.69 6.99 -4.17
CA GLU A 191 33.98 7.69 -2.92
C GLU A 191 33.73 6.80 -1.69
N ARG A 192 34.57 6.94 -0.66
CA ARG A 192 34.47 6.14 0.58
C ARG A 192 33.11 6.27 1.24
N GLU A 193 32.55 7.47 1.31
CA GLU A 193 31.24 7.68 1.94
C GLU A 193 30.11 7.09 1.07
N ASP A 194 30.22 7.15 -0.26
CA ASP A 194 29.29 6.47 -1.18
C ASP A 194 29.33 4.95 -1.00
N ALA A 195 30.53 4.38 -0.83
CA ALA A 195 30.69 2.95 -0.56
C ALA A 195 29.97 2.55 0.74
N LYS A 196 30.10 3.33 1.81
CA LYS A 196 29.37 3.08 3.06
C LYS A 196 27.86 3.23 2.89
N ALA A 197 27.40 4.28 2.21
CA ALA A 197 25.98 4.51 1.94
C ALA A 197 25.36 3.36 1.14
N LYS A 198 26.14 2.74 0.24
CA LYS A 198 25.78 1.53 -0.52
C LYS A 198 25.94 0.22 0.28
N GLY A 199 26.31 0.29 1.57
CA GLY A 199 26.40 -0.86 2.47
C GLY A 199 27.75 -1.60 2.46
N TYR A 200 28.78 -1.07 1.81
CA TYR A 200 30.12 -1.65 1.87
C TYR A 200 30.82 -1.31 3.18
N THR A 201 31.66 -2.24 3.66
CA THR A 201 32.43 -2.14 4.90
C THR A 201 33.92 -1.94 4.62
N PRO A 202 34.69 -1.26 5.47
CA PRO A 202 36.11 -1.06 5.23
C PRO A 202 36.86 -2.39 5.29
N CYS A 203 37.86 -2.56 4.43
CA CYS A 203 38.81 -3.66 4.53
C CYS A 203 39.52 -3.62 5.89
N LEU A 204 39.53 -4.75 6.61
CA LEU A 204 40.22 -4.87 7.89
C LEU A 204 41.76 -4.74 7.80
N VAL A 205 42.33 -4.89 6.59
CA VAL A 205 43.79 -4.84 6.39
C VAL A 205 44.26 -3.43 6.05
N CYS A 206 43.58 -2.73 5.13
CA CYS A 206 43.99 -1.39 4.70
C CYS A 206 43.07 -0.26 5.19
N GLY A 207 42.13 -0.57 6.09
CA GLY A 207 41.17 0.40 6.64
C GLY A 207 40.25 1.09 5.62
N GLY A 208 40.29 0.66 4.35
CA GLY A 208 39.60 1.31 3.24
C GLY A 208 40.07 2.73 2.94
N GLY A 209 41.37 3.03 3.06
CA GLY A 209 41.94 4.32 2.67
C GLY A 209 41.91 5.40 3.76
N LYS A 210 41.61 5.04 5.01
CA LYS A 210 42.05 5.89 6.12
C LYS A 210 43.57 5.74 6.22
N GLU A 211 44.30 6.82 5.94
CA GLU A 211 45.66 6.95 6.43
C GLU A 211 45.60 6.79 7.95
N GLY A 212 46.10 5.67 8.44
CA GLY A 212 46.49 5.59 9.84
C GLY A 212 47.71 6.48 10.02
N GLN A 213 47.64 7.33 11.04
CA GLN A 213 48.83 7.75 11.77
C GLN A 213 49.64 6.52 12.20
#